data_AF-A0AAD6T1M4-F1
#
_entry.id   AF-A0AAD6T1M4-F1
#
_cell.length_a   1.000
_cell.length_b   1.000
_cell.length_c   1.000
_cell.angle_alpha   90.00
_cell.angle_beta   90.00
_cell.angle_gamma   90.00
#
_symmetry.space_group_name_H-M   'P 1'
#
loop_
_entity.id
_entity.type
_entity.pdbx_description
1 polymer ?
#
loop_
_entity_poly.entity_id
_entity_poly.type
_entity_poly.pdbx_seq_one_letter_code
_entity_poly.pdbx_strand_id
1 'polypeptide(L)'
;MSVDPWKFPRLVHLPSRVGRKPISIPDITQFSVVTRSLFGVGCTTPTEVYSTSAYNEVSSLPIKWSVPSISAQLFLLDLDLPEHSPHPRRVLARVARDLKTRSDISLESEVATMVYVRHHCAKIPVPTVYGYCPTRDNLIGQPFCIVSFTDGMDMAGVPWEDLPLQTKLIGIRDFAKVVSQLSQLHFKAIGSIYFK
;
A
#
# COMPACT_ATOMS: atom_id res chain seq x y z
N MET A 1 -13.61 23.81 -1.03
CA MET A 1 -12.17 23.89 -0.73
C MET A 1 -11.43 23.17 -1.85
N SER A 2 -10.67 23.90 -2.66
CA SER A 2 -9.90 23.32 -3.78
C SER A 2 -8.80 22.43 -3.22
N VAL A 3 -8.95 21.11 -3.35
CA VAL A 3 -7.90 20.16 -3.00
C VAL A 3 -6.88 20.21 -4.13
N ASP A 4 -5.73 20.83 -3.86
CA ASP A 4 -4.64 20.90 -4.84
C ASP A 4 -4.29 19.48 -5.33
N PRO A 5 -4.49 19.16 -6.62
CA PRO A 5 -4.24 17.82 -7.16
C PRO A 5 -2.74 17.46 -7.15
N TRP A 6 -1.87 18.42 -6.85
CA TRP A 6 -0.42 18.26 -6.73
C TRP A 6 0.08 18.11 -5.30
N LYS A 7 -0.78 17.81 -4.33
CA LYS A 7 -0.31 17.59 -2.97
C LYS A 7 0.56 16.33 -2.90
N PHE A 8 1.88 16.53 -3.03
CA PHE A 8 2.87 15.49 -2.90
C PHE A 8 2.66 14.75 -1.57
N PRO A 9 2.76 13.41 -1.57
CA PRO A 9 2.70 12.65 -0.33
C PRO A 9 3.77 13.19 0.63
N ARG A 10 3.39 13.37 1.90
CA ARG A 10 4.33 13.92 2.87
C ARG A 10 5.45 12.93 3.14
N LEU A 11 6.69 13.38 3.03
CA LEU A 11 7.84 12.64 3.52
C LEU A 11 7.79 12.65 5.05
N VAL A 12 7.71 11.48 5.64
CA VAL A 12 7.58 11.32 7.09
C VAL A 12 8.98 11.26 7.70
N HIS A 13 9.34 12.33 8.39
CA HIS A 13 10.55 12.40 9.21
C HIS A 13 10.19 12.04 10.64
N LEU A 14 10.68 10.90 11.11
CA LEU A 14 10.52 10.45 12.49
C LEU A 14 11.90 10.25 13.11
N PRO A 15 12.09 10.57 14.39
CA PRO A 15 13.37 10.38 15.05
C PRO A 15 13.79 8.92 14.98
N SER A 16 15.04 8.68 14.63
CA SER A 16 15.63 7.35 14.64
C SER A 16 15.61 6.77 16.06
N ARG A 17 15.26 5.49 16.22
CA ARG A 17 15.45 4.83 17.52
C ARG A 17 16.95 4.72 17.81
N VAL A 18 17.37 5.18 18.99
CA VAL A 18 18.69 4.86 19.55
C VAL A 18 18.64 3.41 20.05
N GLY A 19 19.17 2.45 19.28
CA GLY A 19 19.19 1.02 19.64
C GLY A 19 19.01 0.08 18.45
N ARG A 20 19.10 -1.25 18.68
CA ARG A 20 19.02 -2.28 17.62
C ARG A 20 17.80 -2.09 16.71
N LYS A 21 18.00 -2.23 15.38
CA LYS A 21 16.92 -2.31 14.38
C LYS A 21 15.93 -3.42 14.78
N PRO A 22 14.62 -3.16 14.86
CA PRO A 22 13.66 -4.21 15.14
C PRO A 22 13.68 -5.23 14.00
N ILE A 23 13.93 -6.50 14.34
CA ILE A 23 13.76 -7.66 13.45
C ILE A 23 12.28 -8.14 13.51
N SER A 24 11.50 -7.60 14.46
CA SER A 24 10.12 -7.95 14.72
C SER A 24 9.14 -6.96 14.08
N ILE A 25 7.92 -7.44 13.84
CA ILE A 25 6.74 -6.70 13.37
C ILE A 25 6.65 -5.35 14.11
N PRO A 26 6.35 -4.23 13.40
CA PRO A 26 6.25 -2.91 14.02
C PRO A 26 5.25 -2.91 15.18
N ASP A 27 5.64 -2.32 16.30
CA ASP A 27 4.78 -2.17 17.47
C ASP A 27 3.73 -1.06 17.23
N ILE A 28 2.56 -1.21 17.84
CA ILE A 28 1.40 -0.33 17.80
C ILE A 28 1.78 1.12 18.09
N THR A 29 2.68 1.31 19.07
CA THR A 29 3.15 2.62 19.49
C THR A 29 3.82 3.39 18.37
N GLN A 30 4.46 2.69 17.41
CA GLN A 30 5.15 3.30 16.28
C GLN A 30 4.16 3.84 15.24
N PHE A 31 3.09 3.10 14.93
CA PHE A 31 2.06 3.57 13.98
C PHE A 31 1.25 4.74 14.53
N SER A 32 0.96 4.77 15.83
CA SER A 32 0.26 5.89 16.47
C SER A 32 1.04 7.20 16.35
N VAL A 33 2.39 7.15 16.41
CA VAL A 33 3.23 8.33 16.17
C VAL A 33 3.20 8.78 14.71
N VAL A 34 3.23 7.84 13.76
CA VAL A 34 3.12 8.13 12.32
C VAL A 34 1.79 8.80 12.01
N THR A 35 0.68 8.24 12.48
CA THR A 35 -0.66 8.77 12.23
C THR A 35 -0.85 10.13 12.90
N ARG A 36 -0.29 10.34 14.10
CA ARG A 36 -0.32 11.64 14.78
C ARG A 36 0.45 12.70 13.99
N SER A 37 1.58 12.35 13.39
CA SER A 37 2.35 13.25 12.52
C SER A 37 1.59 13.60 11.22
N LEU A 38 0.91 12.64 10.60
CA LEU A 38 0.25 12.83 9.31
C LEU A 38 -1.14 13.47 9.40
N PHE A 39 -1.91 13.10 10.43
CA PHE A 39 -3.33 13.43 10.58
C PHE A 39 -3.66 14.18 11.87
N GLY A 40 -2.68 14.41 12.76
CA GLY A 40 -2.90 15.06 14.06
C GLY A 40 -3.52 14.15 15.12
N VAL A 41 -3.86 12.89 14.78
CA VAL A 41 -4.49 11.92 15.69
C VAL A 41 -3.75 10.60 15.71
N GLY A 42 -3.86 9.86 16.81
CA GLY A 42 -3.35 8.50 16.86
C GLY A 42 -4.19 7.53 16.03
N CYS A 43 -3.78 6.27 16.05
CA CYS A 43 -4.60 5.16 15.60
C CYS A 43 -4.77 4.13 16.70
N THR A 44 -5.92 3.48 16.67
CA THR A 44 -6.18 2.24 17.39
C THR A 44 -5.48 1.08 16.70
N THR A 45 -5.14 0.07 17.49
CA THR A 45 -4.44 -1.13 17.07
C THR A 45 -5.19 -1.86 15.96
N PRO A 46 -4.52 -2.38 14.91
CA PRO A 46 -5.10 -3.48 14.17
C PRO A 46 -5.20 -4.68 15.13
N THR A 47 -6.41 -5.14 15.40
CA THR A 47 -6.64 -6.47 15.99
C THR A 47 -6.22 -7.58 15.00
N GLU A 48 -6.07 -7.23 13.72
CA GLU A 48 -5.76 -8.14 12.63
C GLU A 48 -4.69 -7.51 11.71
N VAL A 49 -3.59 -8.25 11.48
CA VAL A 49 -2.77 -8.02 10.28
C VAL A 49 -3.72 -8.14 9.10
N TYR A 50 -3.74 -7.16 8.18
CA TYR A 50 -4.54 -7.29 6.96
C TYR A 50 -3.91 -8.40 6.12
N SER A 51 -4.33 -9.63 6.38
CA SER A 51 -3.92 -10.81 5.65
C SER A 51 -4.64 -10.73 4.32
N THR A 52 -3.92 -10.29 3.28
CA THR A 52 -4.21 -10.81 1.94
C THR A 52 -4.15 -12.32 2.10
N SER A 53 -5.32 -12.97 2.07
CA SER A 53 -5.57 -14.32 2.56
C SER A 53 -4.36 -15.25 2.48
N ALA A 54 -4.13 -15.97 3.59
CA ALA A 54 -3.24 -17.11 3.64
C ALA A 54 -3.41 -17.98 2.38
N TYR A 55 -2.33 -18.09 1.60
CA TYR A 55 -2.22 -19.07 0.52
C TYR A 55 -2.29 -20.47 1.15
N ASN A 56 -3.50 -21.01 1.27
CA ASN A 56 -3.70 -22.41 1.62
C ASN A 56 -4.10 -23.19 0.36
N GLU A 57 -3.15 -23.99 -0.10
CA GLU A 57 -3.31 -25.28 -0.74
C GLU A 57 -4.12 -25.35 -2.05
N VAL A 58 -3.44 -25.10 -3.17
CA VAL A 58 -3.65 -25.94 -4.36
C VAL A 58 -2.73 -27.15 -4.21
N SER A 59 -3.27 -28.21 -3.60
CA SER A 59 -2.70 -29.54 -3.61
C SER A 59 -2.70 -30.08 -5.04
N SER A 60 -1.52 -30.20 -5.67
CA SER A 60 -1.16 -31.28 -6.63
C SER A 60 0.04 -31.00 -7.54
N LEU A 61 0.68 -29.83 -7.54
CA LEU A 61 1.88 -29.60 -8.37
C LEU A 61 3.18 -29.62 -7.55
N PRO A 62 4.22 -30.39 -7.96
CA PRO A 62 5.43 -30.65 -7.15
C PRO A 62 6.40 -29.47 -7.10
N ILE A 63 5.99 -28.28 -7.53
CA ILE A 63 6.83 -27.08 -7.57
C ILE A 63 6.17 -26.01 -6.69
N LYS A 64 6.58 -25.96 -5.42
CA LYS A 64 6.16 -24.96 -4.42
C LYS A 64 6.66 -23.56 -4.81
N TRP A 65 5.83 -22.78 -5.51
CA TRP A 65 5.94 -21.31 -5.50
C TRP A 65 4.79 -20.74 -4.68
N SER A 66 4.95 -20.72 -3.34
CA SER A 66 4.12 -19.87 -2.49
C SER A 66 4.63 -18.44 -2.65
N VAL A 67 3.82 -17.53 -3.20
CA VAL A 67 4.21 -16.13 -3.43
C VAL A 67 3.36 -15.21 -2.53
N PRO A 68 3.49 -15.26 -1.19
CA PRO A 68 2.88 -14.26 -0.33
C PRO A 68 3.50 -12.91 -0.68
N SER A 69 2.72 -11.92 -1.16
CA SER A 69 3.16 -10.59 -1.68
C SER A 69 4.59 -10.20 -1.23
N ILE A 70 5.62 -10.67 -1.95
CA ILE A 70 6.98 -10.89 -1.38
C ILE A 70 7.62 -9.58 -0.87
N SER A 71 7.07 -8.45 -1.27
CA SER A 71 7.63 -7.12 -1.04
C SER A 71 7.20 -6.44 0.27
N ALA A 72 5.99 -6.67 0.80
CA ALA A 72 5.45 -5.84 1.90
C ALA A 72 4.40 -6.54 2.76
N GLN A 73 4.22 -6.04 3.99
CA GLN A 73 3.14 -6.37 4.91
C GLN A 73 2.16 -5.19 5.00
N LEU A 74 0.86 -5.48 5.03
CA LEU A 74 -0.20 -4.48 5.12
C LEU A 74 -0.83 -4.50 6.53
N PHE A 75 -1.02 -3.33 7.11
CA PHE A 75 -1.68 -3.14 8.40
C PHE A 75 -2.85 -2.17 8.22
N LEU A 76 -4.05 -2.58 8.63
CA LEU A 76 -5.21 -1.69 8.67
C LEU A 76 -5.15 -0.86 9.96
N LEU A 77 -5.19 0.47 9.82
CA LEU A 77 -5.15 1.40 10.94
C LEU A 77 -6.48 2.15 11.04
N ASP A 78 -7.12 2.06 12.19
CA ASP A 78 -8.30 2.85 12.54
C ASP A 78 -7.84 4.15 13.22
N LEU A 79 -8.12 5.30 12.63
CA LEU A 79 -7.74 6.60 13.16
C LEU A 79 -8.73 7.08 14.22
N ASP A 80 -8.21 7.63 15.32
CA ASP A 80 -9.00 8.17 16.45
C ASP A 80 -9.57 9.56 16.12
N LEU A 81 -10.38 9.64 15.07
CA LEU A 81 -10.92 10.88 14.53
C LEU A 81 -12.27 11.24 15.15
N PRO A 82 -12.56 12.53 15.40
CA PRO A 82 -13.92 12.99 15.65
C PRO A 82 -14.82 12.76 14.42
N GLU A 83 -16.12 12.58 14.66
CA GLU A 83 -17.12 12.14 13.66
C GLU A 83 -17.19 13.00 12.39
N HIS A 84 -16.76 14.26 12.46
CA HIS A 84 -16.73 15.21 11.34
C HIS A 84 -15.32 15.56 10.82
N SER A 85 -14.35 14.68 11.02
CA SER A 85 -13.01 14.86 10.46
C SER A 85 -13.02 14.78 8.92
N PRO A 86 -12.27 15.65 8.22
CA PRO A 86 -12.07 15.52 6.77
C PRO A 86 -11.14 14.35 6.39
N HIS A 87 -10.55 13.66 7.37
CA HIS A 87 -9.63 12.54 7.14
C HIS A 87 -10.36 11.18 7.16
N PRO A 88 -9.87 10.18 6.42
CA PRO A 88 -10.48 8.85 6.42
C PRO A 88 -10.36 8.20 7.79
N ARG A 89 -11.42 7.53 8.26
CA ARG A 89 -11.39 6.76 9.50
C ARG A 89 -10.45 5.55 9.43
N ARG A 90 -10.30 4.95 8.25
CA ARG A 90 -9.45 3.77 8.01
C ARG A 90 -8.38 4.05 6.96
N VAL A 91 -7.14 3.67 7.26
CA VAL A 91 -5.99 3.76 6.33
C VAL A 91 -5.18 2.47 6.35
N LEU A 92 -4.44 2.19 5.28
CA LEU A 92 -3.52 1.05 5.22
C LEU A 92 -2.08 1.54 5.38
N ALA A 93 -1.34 0.92 6.29
CA ALA A 93 0.10 1.02 6.32
C ALA A 93 0.73 -0.15 5.56
N ARG A 94 1.48 0.15 4.50
CA ARG A 94 2.29 -0.80 3.76
C ARG A 94 3.74 -0.68 4.21
N VAL A 95 4.25 -1.72 4.86
CA VAL A 95 5.62 -1.78 5.39
C VAL A 95 6.44 -2.76 4.58
N ALA A 96 7.60 -2.35 4.08
CA ALA A 96 8.48 -3.21 3.30
C ALA A 96 9.01 -4.38 4.14
N ARG A 97 9.07 -5.57 3.54
CA ARG A 97 9.73 -6.74 4.13
C ARG A 97 11.21 -6.75 3.77
N ASP A 98 12.04 -7.38 4.61
CA ASP A 98 13.50 -7.41 4.42
C ASP A 98 13.94 -7.97 3.06
N LEU A 99 13.17 -8.90 2.48
CA LEU A 99 13.45 -9.45 1.15
C LEU A 99 13.39 -8.38 0.03
N LYS A 100 12.53 -7.37 0.16
CA LYS A 100 12.44 -6.25 -0.79
C LYS A 100 13.67 -5.34 -0.72
N THR A 101 14.36 -5.29 0.42
CA THR A 101 15.58 -4.47 0.52
C THR A 101 16.77 -5.03 -0.26
N ARG A 102 16.61 -6.21 -0.89
CA ARG A 102 17.55 -6.77 -1.88
C ARG A 102 17.12 -6.53 -3.33
N SER A 103 15.96 -5.94 -3.59
CA SER A 103 15.49 -5.59 -4.94
C SER A 103 15.84 -4.15 -5.28
N ASP A 104 16.12 -3.87 -6.57
CA ASP A 104 16.38 -2.53 -7.09
C ASP A 104 15.16 -1.58 -7.06
N ILE A 105 13.98 -2.08 -6.64
CA ILE A 105 12.73 -1.32 -6.57
C ILE A 105 12.62 -0.61 -5.21
N SER A 106 12.90 0.68 -5.22
CA SER A 106 12.74 1.53 -4.02
C SER A 106 11.25 1.79 -3.70
N LEU A 107 10.93 1.93 -2.41
CA LEU A 107 9.58 2.36 -2.00
C LEU A 107 9.20 3.71 -2.60
N GLU A 108 10.17 4.62 -2.73
CA GLU A 108 9.97 5.93 -3.35
C GLU A 108 9.46 5.80 -4.79
N SER A 109 10.04 4.89 -5.57
CA SER A 109 9.58 4.68 -6.95
C SER A 109 8.17 4.11 -7.06
N GLU A 110 7.75 3.28 -6.10
CA GLU A 110 6.36 2.82 -6.04
C GLU A 110 5.40 3.94 -5.69
N VAL A 111 5.77 4.80 -4.73
CA VAL A 111 4.97 5.96 -4.33
C VAL A 111 4.85 6.96 -5.48
N ALA A 112 5.95 7.26 -6.16
CA ALA A 112 5.96 8.13 -7.34
C ALA A 112 5.09 7.55 -8.46
N THR A 113 5.15 6.24 -8.70
CA THR A 113 4.30 5.56 -9.68
C THR A 113 2.82 5.65 -9.32
N MET A 114 2.44 5.42 -8.05
CA MET A 114 1.04 5.54 -7.61
C MET A 114 0.51 6.97 -7.82
N VAL A 115 1.28 7.98 -7.44
CA VAL A 115 0.91 9.40 -7.65
C VAL A 115 0.79 9.71 -9.14
N TYR A 116 1.75 9.26 -9.96
CA TYR A 116 1.75 9.49 -11.40
C TYR A 116 0.53 8.87 -12.07
N VAL A 117 0.24 7.58 -11.83
CA VAL A 117 -0.90 6.89 -12.42
C VAL A 117 -2.21 7.51 -11.94
N ARG A 118 -2.34 7.86 -10.66
CA ARG A 118 -3.54 8.51 -10.14
C ARG A 118 -3.81 9.86 -10.84
N HIS A 119 -2.76 10.61 -11.16
CA HIS A 119 -2.89 11.90 -11.84
C HIS A 119 -3.22 11.74 -13.33
N HIS A 120 -2.56 10.82 -14.03
CA HIS A 120 -2.66 10.69 -15.48
C HIS A 120 -3.77 9.73 -15.94
N CYS A 121 -4.23 8.83 -15.07
CA CYS A 121 -5.26 7.84 -15.37
C CYS A 121 -6.48 8.02 -14.46
N ALA A 122 -7.36 8.95 -14.82
CA ALA A 122 -8.52 9.32 -14.00
C ALA A 122 -9.49 8.17 -13.68
N LYS A 123 -9.50 7.07 -14.45
CA LYS A 123 -10.42 5.94 -14.25
C LYS A 123 -9.76 4.73 -13.58
N ILE A 124 -8.47 4.77 -13.28
CA ILE A 124 -7.81 3.69 -12.54
C ILE A 124 -7.92 4.01 -11.04
N PRO A 125 -8.58 3.15 -10.23
CA PRO A 125 -8.70 3.36 -8.79
C PRO A 125 -7.36 3.04 -8.10
N VAL A 126 -6.43 4.00 -8.13
CA VAL A 126 -5.15 3.90 -7.42
C VAL A 126 -5.29 4.46 -6.01
N PRO A 127 -4.78 3.80 -4.95
CA PRO A 127 -4.84 4.33 -3.59
C PRO A 127 -4.22 5.73 -3.46
N THR A 128 -4.85 6.58 -2.65
CA THR A 128 -4.27 7.88 -2.27
C THR A 128 -3.13 7.64 -1.29
N VAL A 129 -1.93 8.18 -1.57
CA VAL A 129 -0.80 8.12 -0.63
C VAL A 129 -0.84 9.34 0.28
N TYR A 130 -0.96 9.14 1.59
CA TYR A 130 -0.99 10.23 2.58
C TYR A 130 0.41 10.64 3.03
N GLY A 131 1.33 9.67 3.13
CA GLY A 131 2.73 9.91 3.46
C GLY A 131 3.55 8.64 3.37
N TYR A 132 4.87 8.79 3.32
CA TYR A 132 5.81 7.68 3.21
C TYR A 132 7.16 8.00 3.84
N CYS A 133 7.91 6.95 4.19
CA CYS A 133 9.31 7.02 4.60
C CYS A 133 10.08 5.93 3.84
N PRO A 134 10.99 6.28 2.91
CA PRO A 134 11.70 5.31 2.08
C PRO A 134 12.91 4.69 2.78
N THR A 135 13.37 5.27 3.90
CA THR A 135 14.57 4.83 4.62
C THR A 135 14.21 3.84 5.73
N ARG A 136 15.20 3.09 6.21
CA ARG A 136 15.10 2.32 7.47
C ARG A 136 15.36 3.16 8.72
N ASP A 137 15.76 4.41 8.52
CA ASP A 137 16.16 5.32 9.59
C ASP A 137 14.92 6.07 10.10
N ASN A 138 14.02 5.32 10.74
CA ASN A 138 12.77 5.82 11.28
C ASN A 138 12.32 4.94 12.47
N LEU A 139 11.30 5.39 13.20
CA LEU A 139 10.78 4.68 14.39
C LEU A 139 10.31 3.23 14.12
N ILE A 140 9.78 2.95 12.92
CA ILE A 140 9.33 1.62 12.48
C ILE A 140 10.52 0.71 12.12
N GLY A 141 11.65 1.30 11.70
CA GLY A 141 12.87 0.58 11.33
C GLY A 141 12.84 -0.02 9.92
N GLN A 142 11.78 0.24 9.15
CA GLN A 142 11.58 -0.23 7.78
C GLN A 142 10.98 0.86 6.91
N PRO A 143 11.21 0.82 5.58
CA PRO A 143 10.48 1.69 4.66
C PRO A 143 8.98 1.41 4.72
N PHE A 144 8.15 2.45 4.76
CA PHE A 144 6.69 2.31 4.80
C PHE A 144 5.96 3.44 4.06
N CYS A 145 4.73 3.18 3.64
CA CYS A 145 3.80 4.22 3.19
C CYS A 145 2.40 4.02 3.79
N ILE A 146 1.70 5.14 4.02
CA ILE A 146 0.32 5.17 4.48
C ILE A 146 -0.57 5.54 3.30
N VAL A 147 -1.53 4.68 2.97
CA VAL A 147 -2.40 4.82 1.81
C VAL A 147 -3.88 4.73 2.19
N SER A 148 -4.77 5.20 1.32
CA SER A 148 -6.21 5.03 1.47
C SER A 148 -6.59 3.56 1.51
N PHE A 149 -7.43 3.20 2.48
CA PHE A 149 -8.09 1.92 2.49
C PHE A 149 -9.26 1.93 1.49
N THR A 150 -9.47 0.81 0.80
CA THR A 150 -10.64 0.59 -0.06
C THR A 150 -11.31 -0.69 0.41
N ASP A 151 -12.58 -0.60 0.78
CA ASP A 151 -13.37 -1.79 1.10
C ASP A 151 -13.55 -2.63 -0.18
N GLY A 152 -13.24 -3.92 -0.08
CA GLY A 152 -13.35 -4.85 -1.19
C GLY A 152 -13.02 -6.26 -0.74
N MET A 153 -13.47 -7.24 -1.53
CA MET A 153 -13.08 -8.63 -1.36
C MET A 153 -11.89 -8.90 -2.28
N ASP A 154 -10.79 -9.41 -1.71
CA ASP A 154 -9.69 -9.95 -2.50
C ASP A 154 -10.22 -11.15 -3.31
N MET A 155 -9.91 -11.17 -4.61
CA MET A 155 -10.25 -12.29 -5.47
C MET A 155 -9.50 -13.57 -5.09
N ALA A 156 -8.50 -13.48 -4.22
CA ALA A 156 -7.78 -14.65 -3.69
C ALA A 156 -8.62 -15.54 -2.76
N GLY A 157 -9.73 -15.04 -2.19
CA GLY A 157 -10.56 -15.80 -1.25
C GLY A 157 -11.51 -16.80 -1.90
N VAL A 158 -11.72 -16.71 -3.22
CA VAL A 158 -12.58 -17.61 -4.00
C VAL A 158 -11.81 -18.04 -5.24
N PRO A 159 -11.63 -19.36 -5.49
CA PRO A 159 -10.97 -19.82 -6.71
C PRO A 159 -11.63 -19.20 -7.94
N TRP A 160 -10.82 -18.75 -8.90
CA TRP A 160 -11.33 -18.12 -10.12
C TRP A 160 -12.42 -18.98 -10.77
N GLU A 161 -12.23 -20.30 -10.78
CA GLU A 161 -13.18 -21.23 -11.40
C GLU A 161 -14.57 -21.20 -10.76
N ASP A 162 -14.65 -20.95 -9.45
CA ASP A 162 -15.89 -20.93 -8.68
C ASP A 162 -16.63 -19.59 -8.77
N LEU A 163 -16.02 -18.57 -9.38
CA LEU A 163 -16.66 -17.28 -9.57
C LEU A 163 -17.81 -17.38 -10.60
N PRO A 164 -18.97 -16.76 -10.34
CA PRO A 164 -20.04 -16.65 -11.31
C PRO A 164 -19.54 -16.03 -12.62
N LEU A 165 -20.03 -16.52 -13.76
CA LEU A 165 -19.62 -16.02 -15.09
C LEU A 165 -19.74 -14.50 -15.22
N GLN A 166 -20.79 -13.91 -14.66
CA GLN A 166 -20.97 -12.45 -14.66
C GLN A 166 -19.83 -11.72 -13.94
N THR A 167 -19.40 -12.24 -12.78
CA THR A 167 -18.27 -11.68 -12.02
C THR A 167 -16.97 -11.81 -12.81
N LYS A 168 -16.73 -12.95 -13.47
CA LYS A 168 -15.56 -13.15 -14.34
C LYS A 168 -15.52 -12.11 -15.47
N LEU A 169 -16.65 -11.91 -16.16
CA LEU A 169 -16.77 -10.96 -17.26
C LEU A 169 -16.54 -9.51 -16.81
N ILE A 170 -17.07 -9.12 -15.65
CA ILE A 170 -16.83 -7.80 -15.05
C ILE A 170 -15.33 -7.64 -14.72
N GLY A 171 -14.73 -8.62 -14.06
CA GLY A 171 -13.31 -8.59 -13.69
C GLY A 171 -12.39 -8.46 -14.90
N ILE A 172 -12.61 -9.27 -15.95
CA ILE A 172 -11.83 -9.18 -17.20
C ILE A 172 -12.01 -7.81 -17.86
N ARG A 173 -13.25 -7.32 -17.93
CA ARG A 173 -13.54 -6.01 -18.53
C ARG A 173 -12.85 -4.88 -17.79
N ASP A 174 -12.88 -4.89 -16.46
CA ASP A 174 -12.26 -3.84 -15.65
C ASP A 174 -10.73 -3.93 -15.69
N PHE A 175 -10.16 -5.14 -15.67
CA PHE A 175 -8.74 -5.34 -15.90
C PHE A 175 -8.30 -4.82 -17.28
N ALA A 176 -9.05 -5.15 -18.34
CA ALA A 176 -8.76 -4.65 -19.68
C ALA A 176 -8.80 -3.10 -19.77
N LYS A 177 -9.74 -2.45 -19.07
CA LYS A 177 -9.79 -0.97 -18.97
C LYS A 177 -8.55 -0.41 -18.28
N VAL A 178 -8.04 -1.08 -17.24
CA VAL A 178 -6.81 -0.66 -16.55
C VAL A 178 -5.61 -0.80 -17.48
N VAL A 179 -5.41 -1.96 -18.09
CA VAL A 179 -4.31 -2.22 -19.04
C VAL A 179 -4.35 -1.24 -20.20
N SER A 180 -5.53 -0.99 -20.79
CA SER A 180 -5.70 -0.06 -21.90
C SER A 180 -5.35 1.38 -21.53
N GLN A 181 -5.55 1.81 -20.29
CA GLN A 181 -5.19 3.17 -19.86
C GLN A 181 -3.71 3.27 -19.55
N LEU A 182 -3.13 2.26 -18.89
CA LEU A 182 -1.69 2.22 -18.62
C LEU A 182 -0.88 2.17 -19.91
N SER A 183 -1.36 1.46 -20.95
CA SER A 183 -0.67 1.38 -22.25
C SER A 183 -0.66 2.69 -23.04
N GLN A 184 -1.52 3.64 -22.68
CA GLN A 184 -1.58 4.98 -23.29
C GLN A 184 -0.61 5.97 -22.63
N LEU A 185 0.04 5.59 -21.53
CA LEU A 185 1.05 6.42 -20.87
C LEU A 185 2.34 6.44 -21.69
N HIS A 186 2.81 7.65 -21.99
CA HIS A 186 4.06 7.86 -22.72
C HIS A 186 5.14 8.34 -21.78
N PHE A 187 6.30 7.68 -21.81
CA PHE A 187 7.46 8.03 -21.00
C PHE A 187 8.63 8.45 -21.89
N LYS A 188 9.40 9.43 -21.43
CA LYS A 188 10.61 9.91 -22.13
C LYS A 188 11.82 8.99 -21.94
N ALA A 189 11.76 8.09 -20.96
CA ALA A 189 12.83 7.17 -20.59
C ALA A 189 12.25 5.84 -20.09
N ILE A 190 13.08 4.81 -20.10
CA ILE A 190 12.76 3.48 -19.58
C ILE A 190 13.35 3.37 -18.18
N GLY A 191 12.59 2.85 -17.23
CA GLY A 191 13.03 2.63 -15.84
C GLY A 191 11.95 2.96 -14.82
N SER A 192 12.38 3.13 -13.58
CA SER A 192 11.52 3.49 -12.45
C SER A 192 11.19 4.98 -12.42
N ILE A 193 9.97 5.33 -12.01
CA ILE A 193 9.52 6.70 -11.82
C ILE A 193 9.98 7.18 -10.44
N TYR A 194 10.51 8.40 -10.34
CA TYR A 194 10.88 9.04 -9.08
C TYR A 194 10.33 10.48 -9.03
N PHE A 195 10.21 11.03 -7.82
CA PHE A 195 9.95 12.46 -7.67
C PHE A 195 11.18 13.27 -8.13
N LYS A 196 10.95 14.44 -8.70
CA LYS A 196 11.98 15.36 -9.17
C LYS A 196 12.00 16.62 -8.30
#